data_AF-A0A966UEN6-F1
#
_entry.id   AF-A0A966UEN6-F1
#
_cell.length_a   1.000
_cell.length_b   1.000
_cell.length_c   1.000
_cell.angle_alpha   90.00
_cell.angle_beta   90.00
_cell.angle_gamma   90.00
#
_symmetry.space_group_name_H-M   'P 1'
#
loop_
_entity.id
_entity.type
_entity.pdbx_description
1 polymer ?
#
loop_
_entity_poly.entity_id
_entity_poly.type
_entity_poly.pdbx_seq_one_letter_code
_entity_poly.pdbx_strand_id
1 'polypeptide(L)'
;MASQAQTAKFQGFQEHLLRDQSLEVLKQAIDVAELPFSDLGDTWGVTVCVDPKTIFRLNVGNVSQLSVYRGFNEKRDPTGKVFYLYLAVVDRELGVLGEPRGLRWDKGFVQHVDDSAQLSGPFDEWGTKIFERKGVARAFRSHAQAAVRRLPNANWHNPLIDDLLR
;
A
#
# COMPACT_ATOMS: atom_id res chain seq x y z
N MET A 1 -16.98 -4.51 15.60
CA MET A 1 -16.96 -5.96 15.33
C MET A 1 -16.72 -6.18 13.85
N ALA A 2 -15.90 -7.16 13.49
CA ALA A 2 -15.67 -7.53 12.10
C ALA A 2 -16.90 -8.22 11.49
N SER A 3 -17.23 -7.90 10.25
CA SER A 3 -18.22 -8.65 9.45
C SER A 3 -17.69 -10.03 9.05
N GLN A 4 -18.57 -10.97 8.69
CA GLN A 4 -18.17 -12.28 8.15
C GLN A 4 -17.23 -12.14 6.95
N ALA A 5 -17.48 -11.16 6.06
CA ALA A 5 -16.62 -10.90 4.91
C ALA A 5 -15.21 -10.43 5.33
N GLN A 6 -15.09 -9.57 6.34
CA GLN A 6 -13.80 -9.15 6.88
C GLN A 6 -13.07 -10.31 7.56
N THR A 7 -13.78 -11.20 8.26
CA THR A 7 -13.19 -12.41 8.87
C THR A 7 -12.62 -13.34 7.81
N ALA A 8 -13.38 -13.67 6.75
CA ALA A 8 -12.91 -14.53 5.67
C ALA A 8 -11.68 -13.94 4.94
N LYS A 9 -11.71 -12.63 4.66
CA LYS A 9 -10.57 -11.92 4.07
C LYS A 9 -9.33 -11.93 4.98
N PHE A 10 -9.53 -11.80 6.29
CA PHE A 10 -8.44 -11.86 7.25
C PHE A 10 -7.82 -13.26 7.34
N GLN A 11 -8.63 -14.33 7.31
CA GLN A 11 -8.14 -15.71 7.24
C GLN A 11 -7.32 -15.94 5.97
N GLY A 12 -7.83 -15.50 4.81
CA GLY A 12 -7.09 -15.59 3.55
C GLY A 12 -5.76 -14.84 3.57
N PHE A 13 -5.67 -13.74 4.31
CA PHE A 13 -4.41 -13.02 4.54
C PHE A 13 -3.46 -13.77 5.48
N GLN A 14 -3.98 -14.35 6.58
CA GLN A 14 -3.21 -15.15 7.52
C GLN A 14 -2.54 -16.36 6.88
N GLU A 15 -3.22 -16.97 5.91
CA GLU A 15 -2.75 -18.14 5.16
C GLU A 15 -1.89 -17.76 3.94
N HIS A 16 -1.76 -16.47 3.64
CA HIS A 16 -1.07 -16.02 2.43
C HIS A 16 0.45 -16.21 2.54
N LEU A 17 1.08 -16.76 1.50
CA LEU A 17 2.51 -17.09 1.49
C LEU A 17 3.45 -15.88 1.67
N LEU A 18 2.97 -14.67 1.35
CA LEU A 18 3.70 -13.41 1.53
C LEU A 18 3.21 -12.59 2.73
N ARG A 19 2.46 -13.19 3.66
CA ARG A 19 1.90 -12.47 4.82
C ARG A 19 2.98 -11.68 5.56
N ASP A 20 4.09 -12.34 5.91
CA ASP A 20 5.11 -11.75 6.77
C ASP A 20 5.85 -10.60 6.07
N GLN A 21 6.27 -10.79 4.81
CA GLN A 21 6.89 -9.71 4.03
C GLN A 21 5.93 -8.55 3.80
N SER A 22 4.64 -8.86 3.59
CA SER A 22 3.60 -7.84 3.41
C SER A 22 3.37 -7.02 4.69
N LEU A 23 3.35 -7.68 5.85
CA LEU A 23 3.25 -7.02 7.15
C LEU A 23 4.47 -6.14 7.42
N GLU A 24 5.67 -6.61 7.09
CA GLU A 24 6.91 -5.84 7.26
C GLU A 24 6.85 -4.52 6.47
N VAL A 25 6.52 -4.59 5.17
CA VAL A 25 6.39 -3.39 4.33
C VAL A 25 5.25 -2.49 4.79
N LEU A 26 4.15 -3.06 5.26
CA LEU A 26 3.04 -2.28 5.80
C LEU A 26 3.43 -1.52 7.07
N LYS A 27 4.17 -2.15 8.00
CA LYS A 27 4.69 -1.48 9.20
C LYS A 27 5.65 -0.34 8.84
N GLN A 28 6.60 -0.59 7.93
CA GLN A 28 7.49 0.46 7.42
C GLN A 28 6.70 1.63 6.80
N ALA A 29 5.65 1.35 6.03
CA ALA A 29 4.81 2.38 5.42
C ALA A 29 4.07 3.23 6.47
N ILE A 30 3.51 2.58 7.50
CA ILE A 30 2.83 3.25 8.62
C ILE A 30 3.80 4.19 9.34
N ASP A 31 5.01 3.70 9.65
CA ASP A 31 6.05 4.48 10.32
C ASP A 31 6.51 5.66 9.46
N VAL A 32 6.78 5.43 8.18
CA VAL A 32 7.22 6.49 7.25
C VAL A 32 6.15 7.55 7.04
N ALA A 33 4.88 7.14 6.93
CA ALA A 33 3.76 8.06 6.77
C ALA A 33 3.37 8.76 8.08
N GLU A 34 3.97 8.37 9.21
CA GLU A 34 3.70 8.94 10.55
C GLU A 34 2.21 8.84 10.91
N LEU A 35 1.59 7.67 10.63
CA LEU A 35 0.16 7.45 10.86
C LEU A 35 -0.09 7.05 12.32
N PRO A 36 -0.80 7.87 13.13
CA PRO A 36 -1.03 7.57 14.53
C PRO A 36 -2.07 6.46 14.69
N PHE A 37 -1.79 5.47 15.54
CA PHE A 37 -2.72 4.37 15.84
C PHE A 37 -4.05 4.83 16.46
N SER A 38 -4.08 6.01 17.09
CA SER A 38 -5.33 6.61 17.59
C SER A 38 -6.35 6.87 16.49
N ASP A 39 -5.90 7.01 15.24
CA ASP A 39 -6.74 7.40 14.11
C ASP A 39 -7.04 6.22 13.17
N LEU A 40 -6.58 5.01 13.52
CA LEU A 40 -6.83 3.78 12.78
C LEU A 40 -8.34 3.50 12.73
N GLY A 41 -8.86 3.31 11.52
CA GLY A 41 -10.28 3.12 11.25
C GLY A 41 -11.09 4.41 11.12
N ASP A 42 -10.52 5.58 11.41
CA ASP A 42 -11.14 6.89 11.16
C ASP A 42 -10.50 7.61 9.98
N THR A 43 -9.20 7.94 10.05
CA THR A 43 -8.51 8.71 9.00
C THR A 43 -7.62 7.84 8.12
N TRP A 44 -7.22 6.67 8.59
CA TRP A 44 -6.47 5.70 7.80
C TRP A 44 -6.85 4.27 8.20
N GLY A 45 -6.58 3.30 7.34
CA GLY A 45 -6.94 1.92 7.59
C GLY A 45 -6.35 0.96 6.60
N VAL A 46 -6.32 -0.32 6.98
CA VAL A 46 -5.80 -1.38 6.12
C VAL A 46 -6.93 -2.31 5.71
N THR A 47 -7.05 -2.54 4.41
CA THR A 47 -7.91 -3.60 3.87
C THR A 47 -7.03 -4.78 3.43
N VAL A 48 -7.35 -5.98 3.88
CA VAL A 48 -6.69 -7.21 3.42
C VAL A 48 -7.57 -7.95 2.42
N CYS A 49 -6.96 -8.67 1.48
CA CYS A 49 -7.64 -9.48 0.47
C CYS A 49 -8.81 -8.73 -0.17
N VAL A 50 -8.55 -7.49 -0.63
CA VAL A 50 -9.58 -6.60 -1.22
C VAL A 50 -10.32 -7.34 -2.34
N ASP A 51 -9.53 -8.05 -3.15
CA ASP A 51 -9.90 -8.90 -4.26
C ASP A 51 -8.93 -10.12 -4.30
N PRO A 52 -9.13 -11.11 -5.20
CA PRO A 52 -8.28 -12.32 -5.25
C PRO A 52 -6.80 -12.09 -5.58
N LYS A 53 -6.43 -10.88 -6.01
CA LYS A 53 -5.06 -10.51 -6.39
C LYS A 53 -4.41 -9.64 -5.34
N THR A 54 -5.14 -8.74 -4.68
CA THR A 54 -4.59 -7.78 -3.71
C THR A 54 -4.43 -8.43 -2.33
N ILE A 55 -3.19 -8.54 -1.84
CA ILE A 55 -2.89 -9.09 -0.50
C ILE A 55 -3.34 -8.11 0.57
N PHE A 56 -2.91 -6.85 0.46
CA PHE A 56 -3.36 -5.77 1.33
C PHE A 56 -3.35 -4.44 0.57
N ARG A 57 -4.06 -3.48 1.16
CA ARG A 57 -4.09 -2.08 0.78
C ARG A 57 -4.04 -1.21 2.02
N LEU A 58 -3.09 -0.29 2.08
CA LEU A 58 -3.11 0.81 3.04
C LEU A 58 -3.91 1.96 2.44
N ASN A 59 -4.90 2.43 3.18
CA ASN A 59 -5.73 3.57 2.82
C ASN A 59 -5.45 4.73 3.77
N VAL A 60 -5.30 5.93 3.22
CA VAL A 60 -5.17 7.18 3.99
C VAL A 60 -6.19 8.17 3.42
N GLY A 61 -7.13 8.60 4.26
CA GLY A 61 -8.33 9.31 3.84
C GLY A 61 -9.11 8.52 2.79
N ASN A 62 -9.35 9.15 1.65
CA ASN A 62 -10.05 8.53 0.52
C ASN A 62 -9.10 8.02 -0.57
N VAL A 63 -7.82 7.79 -0.26
CA VAL A 63 -6.81 7.33 -1.21
C VAL A 63 -6.20 5.99 -0.82
N SER A 64 -5.98 5.13 -1.82
CA SER A 64 -5.19 3.91 -1.71
C SER A 64 -3.70 4.26 -1.78
N GLN A 65 -3.07 4.41 -0.62
CA GLN A 65 -1.71 4.90 -0.48
C GLN A 65 -0.66 3.85 -0.90
N LEU A 66 -0.91 2.58 -0.58
CA LEU A 66 -0.01 1.45 -0.83
C LEU A 66 -0.84 0.20 -1.13
N SER A 67 -0.36 -0.67 -2.02
CA SER A 67 -0.93 -2.00 -2.21
C SER A 67 0.15 -3.01 -2.61
N VAL A 68 0.03 -4.24 -2.09
CA VAL A 68 0.73 -5.39 -2.65
C VAL A 68 -0.29 -6.29 -3.32
N TYR A 69 -0.05 -6.64 -4.58
CA TYR A 69 -0.98 -7.43 -5.37
C TYR A 69 -0.26 -8.42 -6.30
N ARG A 70 -0.94 -9.50 -6.63
CA ARG A 70 -0.55 -10.48 -7.63
C ARG A 70 -0.83 -9.94 -9.03
N GLY A 71 0.23 -9.73 -9.80
CA GLY A 71 0.16 -9.48 -11.24
C GLY A 71 0.40 -10.75 -12.06
N PHE A 72 0.22 -10.62 -13.37
CA PHE A 72 0.56 -11.66 -14.33
C PHE A 72 1.71 -11.15 -15.21
N ASN A 73 2.82 -11.88 -15.29
CA ASN A 73 3.93 -11.53 -16.18
C ASN A 73 4.52 -12.80 -16.80
N GLU A 74 3.89 -13.24 -17.89
CA GLU A 74 4.26 -14.44 -18.63
C GLU A 74 5.69 -14.40 -19.19
N LYS A 75 6.27 -13.19 -19.36
CA LYS A 75 7.63 -13.02 -19.90
C LYS A 75 8.73 -13.25 -18.88
N ARG A 76 8.45 -13.20 -17.57
CA ARG A 76 9.48 -13.24 -16.52
C ARG A 76 9.42 -14.42 -15.60
N ASP A 77 8.28 -15.11 -15.52
CA ASP A 77 8.15 -16.26 -14.65
C ASP A 77 7.24 -17.32 -15.29
N PRO A 78 7.79 -18.46 -15.74
CA PRO A 78 7.00 -19.55 -16.31
C PRO A 78 6.05 -20.21 -15.28
N THR A 79 6.18 -19.92 -13.99
CA THR A 79 5.26 -20.38 -12.93
C THR A 79 4.03 -19.47 -12.74
N GLY A 80 4.00 -18.30 -13.39
CA GLY A 80 2.78 -17.49 -13.58
C GLY A 80 2.29 -16.68 -12.37
N LYS A 81 3.10 -16.48 -11.31
CA LYS A 81 2.72 -15.62 -10.17
C LYS A 81 3.83 -14.64 -9.79
N VAL A 82 3.71 -13.39 -10.22
CA VAL A 82 4.60 -12.29 -9.78
C VAL A 82 3.80 -11.32 -8.92
N PHE A 83 4.35 -10.95 -7.77
CA PHE A 83 3.75 -9.94 -6.90
C PHE A 83 4.37 -8.58 -7.18
N TYR A 84 3.56 -7.54 -7.02
CA TYR A 84 3.92 -6.16 -7.28
C TYR A 84 3.59 -5.31 -6.07
N LEU A 85 4.47 -4.35 -5.81
CA LEU A 85 4.23 -3.25 -4.89
C LEU A 85 3.81 -2.03 -5.69
N TYR A 86 2.78 -1.35 -5.20
CA TYR A 86 2.29 -0.10 -5.74
C TYR A 86 2.20 0.96 -4.65
N LEU A 87 2.73 2.16 -4.94
CA LEU A 87 2.75 3.29 -4.01
C LEU A 87 2.26 4.57 -4.71
N ALA A 88 1.45 5.36 -4.00
CA ALA A 88 1.19 6.76 -4.35
C ALA A 88 2.19 7.67 -3.62
N VAL A 89 2.75 8.67 -4.31
CA VAL A 89 3.80 9.56 -3.79
C VAL A 89 3.66 10.97 -4.38
N VAL A 90 4.20 12.01 -3.75
CA VAL A 90 4.28 13.38 -4.31
C VAL A 90 5.73 13.81 -4.39
N ASP A 91 6.32 13.76 -5.58
CA ASP A 91 7.65 14.33 -5.86
C ASP A 91 7.94 14.23 -7.37
N ARG A 92 8.09 15.38 -8.07
CA ARG A 92 8.42 15.44 -9.52
C ARG A 92 9.82 14.93 -9.86
N GLU A 93 10.71 14.81 -8.89
CA GLU A 93 12.14 14.49 -9.07
C GLU A 93 12.45 12.99 -8.89
N LEU A 94 11.43 12.14 -8.67
CA LEU A 94 11.60 10.68 -8.52
C LEU A 94 12.21 9.98 -9.74
N GLY A 95 12.34 10.67 -10.88
CA GLY A 95 13.04 10.19 -12.07
C GLY A 95 14.50 9.79 -11.86
N VAL A 96 15.11 10.11 -10.71
CA VAL A 96 16.55 9.86 -10.42
C VAL A 96 16.78 8.58 -9.60
N LEU A 97 15.75 7.87 -9.14
CA LEU A 97 15.92 6.75 -8.21
C LEU A 97 16.41 5.43 -8.83
N GLY A 98 16.64 5.36 -10.14
CA GLY A 98 16.87 4.10 -10.84
C GLY A 98 15.55 3.35 -11.03
N GLU A 99 15.26 3.04 -12.28
CA GLU A 99 13.91 2.78 -12.79
C GLU A 99 13.09 1.79 -11.94
N PRO A 100 11.98 2.24 -11.30
CA PRO A 100 10.86 1.35 -11.11
C PRO A 100 10.45 0.87 -12.51
N ARG A 101 10.28 -0.45 -12.69
CA ARG A 101 9.92 -1.03 -14.00
C ARG A 101 8.57 -0.52 -14.54
N GLY A 102 7.81 0.24 -13.74
CA GLY A 102 6.77 1.16 -14.20
C GLY A 102 6.67 2.37 -13.26
N LEU A 103 7.16 3.53 -13.71
CA LEU A 103 6.79 4.85 -13.17
C LEU A 103 5.62 5.37 -14.01
N ARG A 104 4.48 5.64 -13.38
CA ARG A 104 3.36 6.29 -14.06
C ARG A 104 3.04 7.59 -13.33
N TRP A 105 3.20 8.70 -14.05
CA TRP A 105 2.71 9.99 -13.61
C TRP A 105 1.24 10.10 -14.00
N ASP A 106 0.35 9.95 -13.03
CA ASP A 106 -1.05 10.28 -13.23
C ASP A 106 -1.30 11.68 -12.69
N LYS A 107 -1.60 12.62 -13.60
CA LYS A 107 -2.10 13.94 -13.20
C LYS A 107 -3.52 13.77 -12.64
N GLY A 108 -3.74 14.21 -11.41
CA GLY A 108 -5.09 14.41 -10.87
C GLY A 108 -5.80 13.17 -10.35
N PHE A 109 -5.08 12.18 -9.79
CA PHE A 109 -5.76 11.13 -9.04
C PHE A 109 -6.34 11.72 -7.73
N VAL A 110 -7.64 11.99 -7.76
CA VAL A 110 -8.50 12.52 -6.69
C VAL A 110 -8.20 13.97 -6.27
N GLN A 111 -8.46 14.94 -7.16
CA GLN A 111 -8.77 16.38 -6.91
C GLN A 111 -7.93 17.22 -5.91
N HIS A 112 -6.92 16.69 -5.22
CA HIS A 112 -6.45 17.30 -3.96
C HIS A 112 -4.95 17.22 -3.69
N VAL A 113 -4.16 16.55 -4.54
CA VAL A 113 -2.72 16.51 -4.37
C VAL A 113 -2.05 16.74 -5.73
N ASP A 114 -1.65 17.98 -5.98
CA ASP A 114 -0.86 18.32 -7.16
C ASP A 114 0.46 17.53 -7.15
N ASP A 115 0.94 17.15 -8.34
CA ASP A 115 2.24 16.49 -8.53
C ASP A 115 2.37 15.08 -7.92
N SER A 116 1.25 14.38 -7.77
CA SER A 116 1.24 12.96 -7.42
C SER A 116 1.82 12.07 -8.53
N ALA A 117 2.56 11.05 -8.14
CA ALA A 117 3.07 9.98 -9.00
C ALA A 117 2.69 8.61 -8.43
N GLN A 118 2.69 7.60 -9.30
CA GLN A 118 2.51 6.21 -8.93
C GLN A 118 3.77 5.42 -9.25
N LEU A 119 4.27 4.72 -8.24
CA LEU A 119 5.40 3.81 -8.37
C LEU A 119 4.88 2.38 -8.37
N SER A 120 5.25 1.60 -9.37
CA SER A 120 4.98 0.17 -9.40
C SER A 120 6.24 -0.64 -9.70
N GLY A 121 6.44 -1.73 -8.97
CA GLY A 121 7.62 -2.57 -9.11
C GLY A 121 7.38 -3.98 -8.61
N PRO A 122 8.28 -4.93 -8.93
CA PRO A 122 8.21 -6.27 -8.37
C PRO A 122 8.29 -6.20 -6.83
N PHE A 123 7.54 -7.07 -6.17
CA PHE A 123 7.59 -7.26 -4.73
C PHE A 123 8.60 -8.37 -4.39
N ASP A 124 9.86 -8.05 -4.66
CA ASP A 124 11.05 -8.82 -4.31
C ASP A 124 11.89 -8.02 -3.29
N GLU A 125 13.21 -8.28 -3.21
CA GLU A 125 14.11 -7.55 -2.32
C GLU A 125 14.05 -6.02 -2.50
N TRP A 126 13.78 -5.55 -3.73
CA TRP A 126 13.64 -4.11 -3.97
C TRP A 126 12.37 -3.56 -3.32
N GLY A 127 11.25 -4.27 -3.49
CA GLY A 127 9.96 -3.86 -2.95
C GLY A 127 9.94 -3.84 -1.43
N THR A 128 10.61 -4.80 -0.79
CA THR A 128 10.68 -4.87 0.69
C THR A 128 11.55 -3.78 1.31
N LYS A 129 12.51 -3.22 0.55
CA LYS A 129 13.43 -2.16 0.99
C LYS A 129 13.09 -0.78 0.42
N ILE A 130 11.92 -0.61 -0.19
CA ILE A 130 11.59 0.61 -0.95
C ILE A 130 11.67 1.88 -0.10
N PHE A 131 11.34 1.77 1.19
CA PHE A 131 11.32 2.89 2.14
C PHE A 131 12.70 3.25 2.71
N GLU A 132 13.73 2.43 2.53
CA GLU A 132 15.12 2.80 2.84
C GLU A 132 15.62 3.95 1.95
N ARG A 133 14.97 4.15 0.80
CA ARG A 133 15.26 5.22 -0.14
C ARG A 133 14.62 6.52 0.38
N LYS A 134 15.44 7.40 0.96
CA LYS A 134 15.02 8.69 1.54
C LYS A 134 14.07 9.51 0.65
N GLY A 135 14.30 9.53 -0.66
CA GLY A 135 13.43 10.22 -1.62
C GLY A 135 12.01 9.63 -1.69
N VAL A 136 11.90 8.30 -1.75
CA VAL A 136 10.60 7.59 -1.72
C VAL A 136 9.92 7.82 -0.38
N ALA A 137 10.63 7.62 0.73
CA ALA A 137 10.06 7.78 2.06
C ALA A 137 9.51 9.19 2.28
N ARG A 138 10.28 10.22 1.90
CA ARG A 138 9.83 11.62 1.93
C ARG A 138 8.60 11.84 1.05
N ALA A 139 8.63 11.41 -0.21
CA ALA A 139 7.53 11.64 -1.15
C ALA A 139 6.23 10.90 -0.74
N PHE A 140 6.37 9.70 -0.18
CA PHE A 140 5.27 8.90 0.35
C PHE A 140 4.65 9.56 1.58
N ARG A 141 5.48 10.02 2.53
CA ARG A 141 5.02 10.77 3.70
C ARG A 141 4.26 12.03 3.29
N SER A 142 4.84 12.85 2.40
CA SER A 142 4.19 14.06 1.91
C SER A 142 2.82 13.77 1.30
N HIS A 143 2.70 12.67 0.55
CA HIS A 143 1.42 12.25 -0.01
C HIS A 143 0.41 11.84 1.08
N ALA A 144 0.82 11.01 2.04
CA ALA A 144 -0.04 10.57 3.14
C ALA A 144 -0.54 11.75 4.00
N GLN A 145 0.32 12.72 4.28
CA GLN A 145 -0.01 13.92 5.07
C GLN A 145 -0.89 14.92 4.29
N ALA A 146 -0.81 14.95 2.96
CA ALA A 146 -1.74 15.74 2.14
C ALA A 146 -3.16 15.16 2.11
N ALA A 147 -3.30 13.85 2.37
CA ALA A 147 -4.57 13.11 2.27
C ALA A 147 -5.44 13.16 3.55
N VAL A 148 -5.09 13.96 4.57
CA VAL A 148 -5.74 13.98 5.89
C VAL A 148 -7.22 14.31 5.80
N ARG A 149 -8.04 13.26 5.76
CA ARG A 149 -9.51 13.21 5.69
C ARG A 149 -9.98 11.90 6.30
N ARG A 150 -11.29 11.76 6.50
CA ARG A 150 -11.89 10.51 6.97
C ARG A 150 -11.93 9.45 5.88
N LEU A 151 -11.85 8.19 6.29
CA LEU A 151 -12.16 7.05 5.43
C LEU A 151 -13.60 7.16 4.91
N PRO A 152 -13.84 6.83 3.63
CA PRO A 152 -15.15 7.00 3.03
C PRO A 152 -16.20 5.99 3.56
N ASN A 153 -15.76 4.85 4.12
CA ASN A 153 -16.62 3.89 4.81
C ASN A 153 -15.79 2.88 5.61
N ALA A 154 -16.47 2.13 6.50
CA ALA A 154 -15.85 1.16 7.40
C ALA A 154 -15.17 -0.05 6.72
N ASN A 155 -15.43 -0.35 5.44
CA ASN A 155 -14.77 -1.47 4.75
C ASN A 155 -13.34 -1.15 4.32
N TRP A 156 -12.93 0.12 4.42
CA TRP A 156 -11.56 0.57 4.15
C TRP A 156 -10.59 0.24 5.31
N HIS A 157 -11.10 -0.44 6.32
CA HIS A 157 -10.32 -1.01 7.41
C HIS A 157 -10.86 -2.39 7.78
N ASN A 158 -9.96 -3.35 8.02
CA ASN A 158 -10.29 -4.62 8.63
C ASN A 158 -9.82 -4.61 10.09
N PRO A 159 -10.73 -4.57 11.08
CA PRO A 159 -10.37 -4.41 12.49
C PRO A 159 -9.63 -5.62 13.09
N LEU A 160 -9.57 -6.76 12.38
CA LEU A 160 -8.82 -7.94 12.83
C LEU A 160 -7.31 -7.80 12.59
N ILE A 161 -6.88 -6.83 11.77
CA ILE A 161 -5.46 -6.63 11.48
C ILE A 161 -4.74 -5.84 12.57
N ASP A 162 -5.47 -5.15 13.43
CA ASP A 162 -4.94 -4.21 14.42
C ASP A 162 -3.87 -4.85 15.31
N ASP A 163 -4.12 -6.08 15.77
CA ASP A 163 -3.21 -6.84 16.63
C ASP A 163 -1.90 -7.21 15.92
N LEU A 164 -1.92 -7.32 14.59
CA LEU A 164 -0.71 -7.60 13.80
C LEU A 164 0.11 -6.34 13.52
N LEU A 165 -0.53 -5.17 13.57
CA LEU A 165 0.13 -3.89 13.26
C LEU A 165 0.87 -3.31 14.47
N ARG A 166 0.41 -3.63 15.68
CA ARG A 166 1.10 -3.30 16.94
C ARG A 166 2.43 -4.05 17.06
#